data_AF-A0A132NLG8-F1
#
_entry.id   AF-A0A132NLG8-F1
#
_cell.length_a   1.000
_cell.length_b   1.000
_cell.length_c   1.000
_cell.angle_alpha   90.00
_cell.angle_beta   90.00
_cell.angle_gamma   90.00
#
_symmetry.space_group_name_H-M   'P 1'
#
loop_
_entity.id
_entity.type
_entity.pdbx_description
1 polymer ?
#
loop_
_entity_poly.entity_id
_entity_poly.type
_entity_poly.pdbx_seq_one_letter_code
_entity_poly.pdbx_strand_id
1 'polypeptide(L)'
;ANHNFFNTVWSPASGQPGAFDDAGWRNPGGVCDPGRPTRLGEAGQRAVAIAYVTSFFRYYLGRERRFGPLWTGAALPPRSVPGRVLVTYHAPDTPRTRKDVNRLASPRDLSVDALGGPVTLRGLTGARICQNRAGGAACLSLTRRVPSQSEPHADSAVFGTPGTPLFKAQWRGGGAQLVNGLPRGQRDLRRYQAVQFRAAIDFS
;
A
#
# COMPACT_ATOMS: atom_id res chain seq x y z
N ALA A 1 12.43 5.23 -1.49
CA ALA A 1 13.09 5.91 -2.61
C ALA A 1 13.83 7.12 -2.05
N ASN A 2 14.74 7.72 -2.83
CA ASN A 2 15.31 9.02 -2.49
C ASN A 2 14.29 10.10 -2.87
N HIS A 3 14.13 11.16 -2.07
CA HIS A 3 13.12 12.19 -2.37
C HIS A 3 13.46 13.06 -3.59
N ASN A 4 14.71 13.03 -4.04
CA ASN A 4 15.28 13.99 -4.97
C ASN A 4 15.61 13.45 -6.37
N PHE A 5 15.57 12.13 -6.57
CA PHE A 5 15.95 11.54 -7.86
C PHE A 5 14.89 11.75 -8.96
N PHE A 6 13.79 12.45 -8.69
CA PHE A 6 12.80 12.83 -9.71
C PHE A 6 13.15 14.12 -10.47
N ASN A 7 14.17 14.86 -10.03
CA ASN A 7 14.67 16.04 -10.72
C ASN A 7 16.19 15.97 -10.92
N THR A 8 16.75 16.87 -11.72
CA THR A 8 18.19 16.89 -12.04
C THR A 8 19.02 17.82 -11.16
N VAL A 9 18.41 18.60 -10.25
CA VAL A 9 19.09 19.59 -9.42
C VAL A 9 19.50 19.00 -8.07
N TRP A 10 18.60 18.25 -7.42
CA TRP A 10 18.82 17.67 -6.10
C TRP A 10 19.34 16.22 -6.16
N SER A 11 19.72 15.77 -7.35
CA SER A 11 20.32 14.45 -7.59
C SER A 11 21.85 14.51 -7.40
N PRO A 12 22.50 13.59 -6.66
CA PRO A 12 23.95 13.57 -6.46
C PRO A 12 24.79 13.76 -7.73
N ALA A 13 24.39 13.14 -8.85
CA ALA A 13 25.11 13.25 -10.12
C ALA A 13 25.10 14.67 -10.72
N SER A 14 24.28 15.59 -10.19
CA SER A 14 24.26 16.99 -10.60
C SER A 14 25.47 17.80 -10.10
N GLY A 15 26.11 17.36 -9.02
CA GLY A 15 27.17 18.10 -8.34
C GLY A 15 26.72 19.41 -7.67
N GLN A 16 25.43 19.71 -7.62
CA GLN A 16 24.93 20.95 -7.01
C GLN A 16 25.07 20.93 -5.48
N PRO A 17 25.35 22.08 -4.83
CA PRO A 17 25.34 22.17 -3.37
C PRO A 17 24.01 21.69 -2.78
N GLY A 18 24.07 20.74 -1.84
CA GLY A 18 22.90 20.14 -1.21
C GLY A 18 22.25 19.00 -2.01
N ALA A 19 22.81 18.60 -3.15
CA ALA A 19 22.40 17.38 -3.85
C ALA A 19 23.06 16.15 -3.20
N PHE A 20 22.30 15.40 -2.40
CA PHE A 20 22.80 14.20 -1.72
C PHE A 20 21.76 13.08 -1.67
N ASP A 21 22.24 11.87 -1.38
CA ASP A 21 21.39 10.71 -1.24
C ASP A 21 20.82 10.60 0.19
N ASP A 22 19.61 11.13 0.41
CA ASP A 22 18.96 11.14 1.72
C ASP A 22 18.37 9.79 2.17
N ALA A 23 18.32 8.80 1.27
CA ALA A 23 17.70 7.51 1.55
C ALA A 23 18.51 6.68 2.57
N GLY A 24 19.83 6.82 2.59
CA GLY A 24 20.73 6.11 3.52
C GLY A 24 20.93 6.83 4.86
N TRP A 25 20.63 8.13 4.93
CA TRP A 25 20.95 8.96 6.09
C TRP A 25 20.19 8.56 7.36
N ARG A 26 18.88 8.32 7.25
CA ARG A 26 18.04 7.94 8.40
C ARG A 26 17.91 6.44 8.62
N ASN A 27 18.26 5.61 7.62
CA ASN A 27 18.05 4.17 7.70
C ASN A 27 19.12 3.37 6.95
N PRO A 28 20.38 3.36 7.44
CA PRO A 28 21.44 2.54 6.86
C PRO A 28 21.03 1.07 6.78
N GLY A 29 21.13 0.48 5.60
CA GLY A 29 20.72 -0.90 5.35
C GLY A 29 19.21 -1.12 5.19
N GLY A 30 18.39 -0.07 5.16
CA GLY A 30 16.97 -0.17 4.83
C GLY A 30 16.70 -0.69 3.40
N VAL A 31 15.44 -0.96 3.06
CA VAL A 31 15.05 -1.42 1.71
C VAL A 31 15.28 -0.36 0.61
N CYS A 32 15.41 0.90 1.00
CA CYS A 32 15.69 2.02 0.11
C CYS A 32 17.16 2.46 0.13
N ASP A 33 18.02 1.75 0.87
CA ASP A 33 19.43 2.08 1.02
C ASP A 33 20.18 2.04 -0.32
N PRO A 34 21.14 2.95 -0.58
CA PRO A 34 21.86 3.00 -1.84
C PRO A 34 22.56 1.71 -2.27
N GLY A 35 22.98 0.87 -1.32
CA GLY A 35 23.60 -0.43 -1.59
C GLY A 35 22.62 -1.54 -1.98
N ARG A 36 21.30 -1.30 -1.99
CA ARG A 36 20.30 -2.33 -2.32
C ARG A 36 20.23 -2.57 -3.83
N PRO A 37 20.42 -3.81 -4.32
CA PRO A 37 20.36 -4.10 -5.77
C PRO A 37 18.95 -3.94 -6.36
N THR A 38 17.92 -3.95 -5.52
CA THR A 38 16.52 -3.74 -5.92
C THR A 38 16.16 -2.26 -6.06
N ARG A 39 17.06 -1.33 -5.70
CA ARG A 39 16.81 0.11 -5.74
C ARG A 39 17.07 0.67 -7.13
N LEU A 40 16.14 1.48 -7.63
CA LEU A 40 16.36 2.25 -8.86
C LEU A 40 17.38 3.38 -8.61
N GLY A 41 18.37 3.51 -9.49
CA GLY A 41 19.26 4.67 -9.55
C GLY A 41 18.54 5.93 -10.07
N GLU A 42 19.26 7.05 -10.12
CA GLU A 42 18.67 8.35 -10.47
C GLU A 42 17.92 8.34 -11.81
N ALA A 43 18.56 7.82 -12.87
CA ALA A 43 17.97 7.76 -14.21
C ALA A 43 16.67 6.94 -14.21
N GLY A 44 16.64 5.82 -13.46
CA GLY A 44 15.46 4.97 -13.35
C GLY A 44 14.31 5.66 -12.63
N GLN A 45 14.60 6.36 -11.54
CA GLN A 45 13.58 7.12 -10.81
C GLN A 45 13.05 8.30 -11.64
N ARG A 46 13.91 9.04 -12.36
CA ARG A 46 13.48 10.07 -13.32
C ARG A 46 12.56 9.49 -14.40
N ALA A 47 12.89 8.32 -14.94
CA ALA A 47 12.05 7.68 -15.96
C ALA A 47 10.67 7.28 -15.43
N VAL A 48 10.60 6.80 -14.17
CA VAL A 48 9.32 6.57 -13.46
C VAL A 48 8.53 7.88 -13.33
N ALA A 49 9.16 8.97 -12.88
CA ALA A 49 8.49 10.26 -12.75
C ALA A 49 7.98 10.77 -14.10
N ILE A 50 8.79 10.74 -15.15
CA ILE A 50 8.38 11.14 -16.49
C ILE A 50 7.16 10.33 -16.93
N ALA A 51 7.14 9.01 -16.74
CA ALA A 51 6.01 8.20 -17.16
C ALA A 51 4.73 8.50 -16.35
N TYR A 52 4.81 8.49 -15.01
CA TYR A 52 3.62 8.56 -14.16
C TYR A 52 3.19 10.00 -13.82
N VAL A 53 4.11 10.90 -13.52
CA VAL A 53 3.75 12.30 -13.20
C VAL A 53 3.19 13.00 -14.44
N THR A 54 3.81 12.82 -15.61
CA THR A 54 3.30 13.46 -16.82
C THR A 54 1.97 12.85 -17.26
N SER A 55 1.83 11.51 -17.23
CA SER A 55 0.56 10.87 -17.58
C SER A 55 -0.56 11.23 -16.60
N PHE A 56 -0.24 11.57 -15.35
CA PHE A 56 -1.21 12.03 -14.37
C PHE A 56 -1.80 13.36 -14.83
N PHE A 57 -0.94 14.34 -15.11
CA PHE A 57 -1.39 15.65 -15.58
C PHE A 57 -2.11 15.55 -16.92
N ARG A 58 -1.61 14.75 -17.85
CA ARG A 58 -2.25 14.54 -19.16
C ARG A 58 -3.63 13.90 -19.03
N TYR A 59 -3.78 12.90 -18.17
CA TYR A 59 -5.07 12.23 -17.96
C TYR A 59 -6.06 13.11 -17.19
N TYR A 60 -5.68 13.61 -16.01
CA TYR A 60 -6.59 14.29 -15.09
C TYR A 60 -6.82 15.77 -15.44
N LEU A 61 -5.78 16.50 -15.83
CA LEU A 61 -5.89 17.93 -16.18
C LEU A 61 -6.10 18.12 -17.68
N GLY A 62 -5.30 17.42 -18.50
CA GLY A 62 -5.34 17.49 -19.96
C GLY A 62 -6.48 16.71 -20.60
N ARG A 63 -7.24 15.92 -19.82
CA ARG A 63 -8.37 15.08 -20.27
C ARG A 63 -8.00 14.05 -21.35
N GLU A 64 -6.72 13.69 -21.47
CA GLU A 64 -6.24 12.70 -22.43
C GLU A 64 -6.54 11.27 -21.95
N ARG A 65 -7.77 10.80 -22.24
CA ARG A 65 -8.27 9.49 -21.78
C ARG A 65 -7.43 8.28 -22.17
N ARG A 66 -6.61 8.39 -23.24
CA ARG A 66 -5.67 7.34 -23.67
C ARG A 66 -4.68 6.89 -22.59
N PHE A 67 -4.42 7.72 -21.57
CA PHE A 67 -3.56 7.37 -20.44
C PHE A 67 -4.30 6.62 -19.32
N GLY A 68 -5.63 6.53 -19.35
CA GLY A 68 -6.42 5.85 -18.33
C GLY A 68 -5.98 4.41 -18.03
N PRO A 69 -5.70 3.56 -19.04
CA PRO A 69 -5.24 2.19 -18.83
C PRO A 69 -3.95 2.05 -17.99
N LEU A 70 -3.07 3.06 -18.00
CA LEU A 70 -1.86 3.06 -17.16
C LEU A 70 -2.21 3.13 -15.66
N TRP A 71 -3.25 3.90 -15.31
CA TRP A 71 -3.69 4.12 -13.93
C TRP A 71 -4.53 2.98 -13.35
N THR A 72 -5.08 2.14 -14.22
CA THR A 72 -5.84 0.94 -13.82
C THR A 72 -5.02 -0.35 -13.91
N GLY A 73 -3.78 -0.28 -14.42
CA GLY A 73 -2.95 -1.44 -14.70
C GLY A 73 -3.42 -2.25 -15.93
N ALA A 74 -4.37 -1.72 -16.71
CA ALA A 74 -4.84 -2.33 -17.95
C ALA A 74 -3.85 -2.16 -19.12
N ALA A 75 -2.83 -1.31 -18.97
CA ALA A 75 -1.70 -1.21 -19.88
C ALA A 75 -0.38 -1.30 -19.13
N LEU A 76 0.63 -1.87 -19.79
CA LEU A 76 2.00 -1.85 -19.31
C LEU A 76 2.55 -0.41 -19.34
N PRO A 77 3.46 -0.06 -18.42
CA PRO A 77 4.17 1.21 -18.50
C PRO A 77 4.99 1.30 -19.80
N PRO A 78 5.36 2.52 -20.23
CA PRO A 78 6.28 2.67 -21.36
C PRO A 78 7.61 1.97 -21.06
N ARG A 79 8.28 1.46 -22.11
CA ARG A 79 9.57 0.75 -22.01
C ARG A 79 10.67 1.54 -21.29
N SER A 80 10.53 2.86 -21.21
CA SER A 80 11.43 3.73 -20.46
C SER A 80 11.39 3.50 -18.95
N VAL A 81 10.30 2.94 -18.41
CA VAL A 81 10.20 2.61 -16.98
C VAL A 81 10.96 1.31 -16.72
N PRO A 82 12.03 1.34 -15.91
CA PRO A 82 12.79 0.14 -15.60
C PRO A 82 12.03 -0.78 -14.63
N GLY A 83 12.29 -2.08 -14.76
CA GLY A 83 11.79 -3.10 -13.84
C GLY A 83 10.34 -3.52 -14.07
N ARG A 84 9.82 -4.31 -13.13
CA ARG A 84 8.43 -4.79 -13.15
C ARG A 84 7.56 -3.85 -12.32
N VAL A 85 6.49 -3.34 -12.93
CA VAL A 85 5.47 -2.58 -12.22
C VAL A 85 4.31 -3.49 -11.85
N LEU A 86 3.91 -3.43 -10.57
CA LEU A 86 2.68 -4.04 -10.08
C LEU A 86 1.71 -2.90 -9.76
N VAL A 87 0.56 -2.88 -10.43
CA VAL A 87 -0.48 -1.88 -10.21
C VAL A 87 -1.65 -2.52 -9.49
N THR A 88 -2.07 -1.90 -8.40
CA THR A 88 -3.36 -2.17 -7.75
C THR A 88 -4.22 -0.93 -7.91
N TYR A 89 -5.39 -1.09 -8.51
CA TYR A 89 -6.32 0.00 -8.77
C TYR A 89 -7.58 -0.16 -7.94
N HIS A 90 -8.06 0.97 -7.41
CA HIS A 90 -9.33 1.06 -6.74
C HIS A 90 -10.23 2.01 -7.48
N ALA A 91 -11.36 1.48 -7.93
CA ALA A 91 -12.41 2.32 -8.47
C ALA A 91 -12.86 3.35 -7.43
N PRO A 92 -13.34 4.53 -7.87
CA PRO A 92 -13.84 5.56 -6.98
C PRO A 92 -14.79 5.02 -5.91
N ASP A 93 -14.53 5.40 -4.67
CA ASP A 93 -15.26 4.97 -3.50
C ASP A 93 -16.52 5.82 -3.32
N THR A 94 -17.63 5.40 -3.94
CA THR A 94 -18.92 6.04 -3.69
C THR A 94 -19.89 5.04 -3.05
N PRO A 95 -20.65 5.46 -2.02
CA PRO A 95 -21.68 4.61 -1.41
C PRO A 95 -22.77 4.13 -2.40
N ARG A 96 -22.88 4.76 -3.59
CA ARG A 96 -23.80 4.37 -4.65
C ARG A 96 -23.35 3.12 -5.39
N THR A 97 -22.05 2.91 -5.53
CA THR A 97 -21.46 1.84 -6.36
C THR A 97 -20.73 0.78 -5.56
N ARG A 98 -20.46 1.04 -4.27
CA ARG A 98 -19.74 0.12 -3.38
C ARG A 98 -20.48 -0.09 -2.07
N LYS A 99 -20.40 -1.32 -1.55
CA LYS A 99 -20.85 -1.69 -0.21
C LYS A 99 -19.68 -2.11 0.65
N ASP A 100 -19.43 -1.35 1.70
CA ASP A 100 -18.43 -1.73 2.71
C ASP A 100 -19.02 -2.83 3.59
N VAL A 101 -18.51 -4.05 3.44
CA VAL A 101 -18.86 -5.17 4.32
C VAL A 101 -18.10 -5.05 5.63
N ASN A 102 -16.78 -4.90 5.56
CA ASN A 102 -15.93 -4.78 6.74
C ASN A 102 -14.66 -4.00 6.38
N ARG A 103 -14.30 -3.02 7.21
CA ARG A 103 -13.09 -2.19 7.01
C ARG A 103 -11.85 -2.78 7.65
N LEU A 104 -12.01 -3.66 8.65
CA LEU A 104 -10.92 -4.31 9.37
C LEU A 104 -9.87 -3.32 9.88
N ALA A 105 -10.35 -2.17 10.36
CA ALA A 105 -9.55 -1.03 10.78
C ALA A 105 -9.45 -0.90 12.31
N SER A 106 -10.33 -1.58 13.05
CA SER A 106 -10.34 -1.55 14.52
C SER A 106 -10.63 -2.92 15.12
N PRO A 107 -10.26 -3.20 16.39
CA PRO A 107 -10.59 -4.46 17.05
C PRO A 107 -12.08 -4.79 17.04
N ARG A 108 -12.96 -3.77 17.04
CA ARG A 108 -14.42 -3.94 16.92
C ARG A 108 -14.81 -4.60 15.60
N ASP A 109 -14.07 -4.33 14.54
CA ASP A 109 -14.33 -4.87 13.20
C ASP A 109 -14.08 -6.39 13.12
N LEU A 110 -13.46 -6.97 14.15
CA LEU A 110 -13.26 -8.42 14.28
C LEU A 110 -14.43 -9.13 14.98
N SER A 111 -15.40 -8.38 15.53
CA SER A 111 -16.60 -8.92 16.15
C SER A 111 -17.90 -8.48 15.46
N VAL A 112 -17.93 -7.27 14.90
CA VAL A 112 -19.08 -6.73 14.16
C VAL A 112 -18.63 -6.05 12.88
N ASP A 113 -19.26 -6.39 11.76
CA ASP A 113 -18.94 -5.85 10.44
C ASP A 113 -19.52 -4.43 10.25
N ALA A 114 -19.17 -3.76 9.16
CA ALA A 114 -19.63 -2.39 8.89
C ALA A 114 -21.15 -2.30 8.62
N LEU A 115 -21.81 -3.44 8.43
CA LEU A 115 -23.24 -3.56 8.16
C LEU A 115 -24.03 -3.97 9.41
N GLY A 116 -23.35 -4.17 10.55
CA GLY A 116 -23.95 -4.59 11.82
C GLY A 116 -24.11 -6.11 11.98
N GLY A 117 -23.51 -6.91 11.08
CA GLY A 117 -23.48 -8.37 11.16
C GLY A 117 -22.37 -8.88 12.09
N PRO A 118 -22.54 -10.06 12.71
CA PRO A 118 -21.47 -10.67 13.50
C PRO A 118 -20.30 -11.11 12.61
N VAL A 119 -19.07 -10.96 13.12
CA VAL A 119 -17.85 -11.46 12.49
C VAL A 119 -17.38 -12.70 13.23
N THR A 120 -17.11 -13.78 12.50
CA THR A 120 -16.60 -15.03 13.08
C THR A 120 -15.24 -15.36 12.48
N LEU A 121 -14.27 -15.63 13.36
CA LEU A 121 -12.93 -16.06 13.01
C LEU A 121 -12.78 -17.56 13.34
N ARG A 122 -12.33 -18.38 12.39
CA ARG A 122 -12.15 -19.83 12.57
C ARG A 122 -10.80 -20.27 12.02
N GLY A 123 -10.10 -21.14 12.75
CA GLY A 123 -8.82 -21.72 12.28
C GLY A 123 -7.66 -20.72 12.14
N LEU A 124 -7.82 -19.48 12.61
CA LEU A 124 -6.73 -18.51 12.70
C LEU A 124 -5.91 -18.75 13.97
N THR A 125 -4.58 -18.84 13.82
CA THR A 125 -3.63 -18.90 14.95
C THR A 125 -3.22 -17.51 15.42
N GLY A 126 -3.57 -16.47 14.66
CA GLY A 126 -3.39 -15.07 15.03
C GLY A 126 -4.35 -14.20 14.25
N ALA A 127 -4.99 -13.25 14.92
CA ALA A 127 -5.94 -12.32 14.32
C ALA A 127 -5.92 -11.01 15.11
N ARG A 128 -5.36 -9.95 14.53
CA ARG A 128 -5.22 -8.67 15.24
C ARG A 128 -5.23 -7.50 14.28
N ILE A 129 -5.64 -6.34 14.80
CA ILE A 129 -5.37 -5.07 14.13
C ILE A 129 -3.95 -4.63 14.49
N CYS A 130 -3.24 -4.15 13.48
CA CYS A 130 -1.90 -3.64 13.57
C CYS A 130 -1.82 -2.27 12.93
N GLN A 131 -1.02 -1.41 13.56
CA GLN A 131 -0.81 -0.02 13.19
C GLN A 131 0.45 0.41 13.94
N ASN A 132 1.48 0.85 13.23
CA ASN A 132 2.76 1.38 13.74
C ASN A 132 2.49 2.75 14.33
N ARG A 133 1.73 2.72 15.42
CA ARG A 133 1.56 3.80 16.36
C ARG A 133 2.49 3.57 17.56
N ALA A 134 2.90 4.62 18.24
CA ALA A 134 3.57 4.50 19.54
C ALA A 134 2.71 3.63 20.48
N GLY A 135 3.27 2.53 21.00
CA GLY A 135 2.56 1.55 21.82
C GLY A 135 1.55 0.66 21.07
N GLY A 136 1.49 0.72 19.74
CA GLY A 136 0.68 -0.14 18.89
C GLY A 136 1.40 -1.41 18.45
N ALA A 137 0.63 -2.38 17.97
CA ALA A 137 1.19 -3.62 17.45
C ALA A 137 1.69 -3.42 16.01
N ALA A 138 2.97 -3.74 15.78
CA ALA A 138 3.61 -3.78 14.47
C ALA A 138 2.90 -4.78 13.53
N CYS A 139 2.74 -4.47 12.23
CA CYS A 139 2.17 -5.41 11.28
C CYS A 139 3.18 -6.45 10.83
N LEU A 140 4.47 -6.13 10.79
CA LEU A 140 5.53 -7.05 10.46
C LEU A 140 6.14 -7.67 11.73
N SER A 141 6.78 -8.82 11.56
CA SER A 141 7.66 -9.43 12.54
C SER A 141 8.97 -8.64 12.54
N LEU A 142 9.05 -7.62 13.41
CA LEU A 142 10.20 -6.72 13.42
C LEU A 142 11.48 -7.44 13.85
N THR A 143 12.54 -7.29 13.06
CA THR A 143 13.88 -7.84 13.33
C THR A 143 14.93 -6.79 12.97
N ARG A 144 16.22 -7.06 13.25
CA ARG A 144 17.30 -6.19 12.73
C ARG A 144 17.28 -6.07 11.19
N ARG A 145 16.78 -7.09 10.47
CA ARG A 145 16.66 -7.08 9.00
C ARG A 145 15.34 -6.49 8.51
N VAL A 146 14.31 -6.45 9.35
CA VAL A 146 13.00 -5.87 9.08
C VAL A 146 12.70 -4.83 10.16
N PRO A 147 13.30 -3.63 10.05
CA PRO A 147 13.10 -2.59 11.06
C PRO A 147 11.71 -1.95 10.93
N SER A 148 11.27 -1.19 11.94
CA SER A 148 9.93 -0.58 11.99
C SER A 148 9.60 0.33 10.80
N GLN A 149 10.60 0.90 10.13
CA GLN A 149 10.40 1.70 8.92
C GLN A 149 10.04 0.86 7.69
N SER A 150 10.12 -0.47 7.79
CA SER A 150 9.63 -1.41 6.77
C SER A 150 8.13 -1.65 6.89
N GLU A 151 7.50 -1.18 7.97
CA GLU A 151 6.05 -1.25 8.13
C GLU A 151 5.35 -0.58 6.94
N PRO A 152 4.23 -1.14 6.46
CA PRO A 152 3.52 -0.65 5.27
C PRO A 152 2.81 0.70 5.48
N HIS A 153 3.03 1.37 6.60
CA HIS A 153 2.41 2.62 6.98
C HIS A 153 3.40 3.51 7.73
N ALA A 154 3.16 4.82 7.66
CA ALA A 154 4.05 5.81 8.25
C ALA A 154 4.24 5.54 9.76
N ASP A 155 5.50 5.58 10.20
CA ASP A 155 5.83 5.52 11.62
C ASP A 155 5.22 6.75 12.31
N SER A 156 4.25 6.52 13.20
CA SER A 156 3.62 7.63 13.93
C SER A 156 4.62 8.41 14.76
N ALA A 157 5.75 7.81 15.16
CA ALA A 157 6.79 8.49 15.91
C ALA A 157 7.45 9.61 15.09
N VAL A 158 7.37 9.54 13.76
CA VAL A 158 7.96 10.55 12.86
C VAL A 158 6.92 11.59 12.42
N PHE A 159 5.68 11.18 12.15
CA PHE A 159 4.67 12.06 11.54
C PHE A 159 3.49 12.41 12.45
N GLY A 160 3.46 11.92 13.69
CA GLY A 160 2.38 12.15 14.67
C GLY A 160 1.02 11.56 14.29
N THR A 161 0.87 11.05 13.07
CA THR A 161 -0.38 10.51 12.52
C THR A 161 -0.19 9.01 12.29
N PRO A 162 -0.97 8.15 12.97
CA PRO A 162 -0.96 6.72 12.68
C PRO A 162 -1.33 6.51 11.21
N GLY A 163 -0.54 5.74 10.47
CA GLY A 163 -0.93 5.36 9.11
C GLY A 163 -2.11 4.39 9.11
N THR A 164 -2.53 3.93 7.92
CA THR A 164 -3.76 3.12 7.79
C THR A 164 -3.64 1.80 8.57
N PRO A 165 -4.58 1.48 9.49
CA PRO A 165 -4.56 0.22 10.23
C PRO A 165 -4.77 -0.97 9.27
N LEU A 166 -4.19 -2.11 9.62
CA LEU A 166 -4.28 -3.35 8.86
C LEU A 166 -4.72 -4.49 9.76
N PHE A 167 -5.42 -5.45 9.18
CA PHE A 167 -5.70 -6.72 9.83
C PHE A 167 -4.59 -7.73 9.49
N LYS A 168 -3.88 -8.20 10.52
CA LYS A 168 -2.93 -9.31 10.41
C LYS A 168 -3.62 -10.61 10.81
N ALA A 169 -3.67 -11.53 9.86
CA ALA A 169 -4.14 -12.90 10.06
C ALA A 169 -2.98 -13.88 9.92
N GLN A 170 -2.97 -14.92 10.76
CA GLN A 170 -2.03 -16.03 10.70
C GLN A 170 -2.80 -17.35 10.79
N TRP A 171 -2.38 -18.35 10.04
CA TRP A 171 -2.96 -19.69 10.03
C TRP A 171 -1.87 -20.72 9.66
N ARG A 172 -2.09 -21.99 10.02
CA ARG A 172 -1.13 -23.08 9.75
C ARG A 172 -1.61 -24.10 8.72
N GLY A 173 -2.90 -24.14 8.42
CA GLY A 173 -3.49 -25.10 7.48
C GLY A 173 -4.62 -24.49 6.65
N GLY A 174 -5.11 -25.24 5.67
CA GLY A 174 -6.28 -24.85 4.89
C GLY A 174 -7.54 -24.75 5.76
N GLY A 175 -8.51 -23.95 5.33
CA GLY A 175 -9.81 -23.83 6.00
C GLY A 175 -9.91 -22.76 7.08
N ALA A 176 -8.87 -21.95 7.30
CA ALA A 176 -8.99 -20.74 8.11
C ALA A 176 -9.96 -19.74 7.44
N GLN A 177 -10.84 -19.14 8.23
CA GLN A 177 -11.93 -18.30 7.73
C GLN A 177 -12.11 -17.04 8.58
N LEU A 178 -12.38 -15.93 7.89
CA LEU A 178 -13.04 -14.75 8.44
C LEU A 178 -14.39 -14.64 7.75
N VAL A 179 -15.47 -14.70 8.53
CA VAL A 179 -16.84 -14.72 8.03
C VAL A 179 -17.56 -13.46 8.51
N ASN A 180 -18.10 -12.67 7.58
CA ASN A 180 -18.98 -11.54 7.88
C ASN A 180 -20.44 -11.99 7.72
N GLY A 181 -21.17 -12.03 8.83
CA GLY A 181 -22.56 -12.47 8.89
C GLY A 181 -23.53 -11.40 8.42
N LEU A 182 -23.63 -11.18 7.11
CA LEU A 182 -24.49 -10.12 6.54
C LEU A 182 -25.92 -10.18 7.12
N PRO A 183 -26.43 -9.09 7.72
CA PRO A 183 -27.81 -9.01 8.20
C PRO A 183 -28.82 -9.25 7.07
N ARG A 184 -30.04 -9.73 7.37
CA ARG A 184 -31.04 -10.11 6.36
C ARG A 184 -31.25 -9.04 5.27
N GLY A 185 -31.41 -7.77 5.66
CA GLY A 185 -31.60 -6.64 4.73
C GLY A 185 -30.35 -6.28 3.91
N GLN A 186 -29.20 -6.88 4.20
CA GLN A 186 -27.92 -6.59 3.56
C GLN A 186 -27.44 -7.71 2.63
N ARG A 187 -28.22 -8.79 2.46
CA ARG A 187 -27.82 -9.98 1.67
C ARG A 187 -28.07 -9.88 0.18
N ASP A 188 -28.85 -8.90 -0.30
CA ASP A 188 -29.01 -8.69 -1.75
C ASP A 188 -27.75 -8.02 -2.31
N LEU A 189 -26.94 -8.81 -3.02
CA LEU A 189 -25.69 -8.39 -3.62
C LEU A 189 -25.73 -8.42 -5.16
N ARG A 190 -26.90 -8.67 -5.78
CA ARG A 190 -27.01 -8.87 -7.24
C ARG A 190 -26.55 -7.67 -8.08
N ARG A 191 -26.53 -6.48 -7.49
CA ARG A 191 -26.05 -5.24 -8.15
C ARG A 191 -24.53 -5.07 -8.13
N TYR A 192 -23.79 -5.91 -7.41
CA TYR A 192 -22.33 -5.85 -7.32
C TYR A 192 -21.71 -6.95 -8.18
N GLN A 193 -20.60 -6.62 -8.85
CA GLN A 193 -19.95 -7.53 -9.79
C GLN A 193 -18.79 -8.33 -9.17
N ALA A 194 -18.26 -7.88 -8.03
CA ALA A 194 -17.10 -8.50 -7.41
C ALA A 194 -17.05 -8.24 -5.89
N VAL A 195 -16.38 -9.14 -5.18
CA VAL A 195 -15.89 -8.92 -3.82
C VAL A 195 -14.44 -8.48 -3.91
N GLN A 196 -14.07 -7.42 -3.19
CA GLN A 196 -12.71 -6.87 -3.20
C GLN A 196 -12.14 -6.80 -1.79
N PHE A 197 -10.90 -7.26 -1.64
CA PHE A 197 -10.08 -7.07 -0.45
C PHE A 197 -8.63 -6.89 -0.89
N ARG A 198 -7.83 -6.20 -0.07
CA ARG A 198 -6.38 -6.06 -0.29
C ARG A 198 -5.67 -6.89 0.76
N ALA A 199 -4.75 -7.71 0.31
CA ALA A 199 -3.89 -8.49 1.17
C ALA A 199 -2.48 -8.49 0.59
N ALA A 200 -1.51 -8.58 1.48
CA ALA A 200 -0.14 -8.90 1.15
C ALA A 200 0.29 -10.07 2.04
N ILE A 201 1.18 -10.90 1.53
CA ILE A 201 1.82 -11.93 2.34
C ILE A 201 2.88 -11.23 3.18
N ASP A 202 2.83 -11.46 4.48
CA ASP A 202 3.90 -11.10 5.38
C ASP A 202 5.04 -12.12 5.25
N PHE A 203 6.17 -11.69 4.69
CA PHE A 203 7.39 -12.49 4.51
C PHE A 203 8.45 -12.20 5.59
N SER A 204 8.11 -11.41 6.62
CA SER A 204 9.03 -11.06 7.71
C SER A 204 9.23 -12.17 8.74
#